data_AF-A0A6C0CD08-F1
#
_entry.id   AF-A0A6C0CD08-F1
#
_cell.length_a   1.000
_cell.length_b   1.000
_cell.length_c   1.000
_cell.angle_alpha   90.00
_cell.angle_beta   90.00
_cell.angle_gamma   90.00
#
_symmetry.space_group_name_H-M   'P 1'
#
loop_
_entity.id
_entity.type
_entity.pdbx_description
1 polymer ?
#
loop_
_entity_poly.entity_id
_entity_poly.type
_entity_poly.pdbx_seq_one_letter_code
_entity_poly.pdbx_strand_id
1 'polypeptide(L)'
;MSLHSDMDLLVDALGGLPAENNVYSDIEVEKGKPNEYYQGQAEYILQNIDTTEHYFHFVNTILKDYNKLTVEQKKVIQDKMGISPVIKEKVVIKEKIVYKTKKPKINTYDDY
;
A
#
# COMPACT_ATOMS: atom_id res chain seq x y z
N MET A 1 -29.76 -23.34 -8.40
CA MET A 1 -29.64 -22.31 -7.35
C MET A 1 -29.00 -22.96 -6.11
N SER A 2 -27.67 -22.94 -5.99
CA SER A 2 -26.98 -23.52 -4.81
C SER A 2 -25.51 -23.08 -4.65
N LEU A 3 -25.11 -21.96 -5.26
CA LEU A 3 -23.74 -21.43 -5.12
C LEU A 3 -23.63 -20.39 -3.99
N HIS A 4 -24.77 -19.86 -3.51
CA HIS A 4 -24.82 -18.91 -2.40
C HIS A 4 -24.71 -19.62 -1.05
N SER A 5 -25.36 -20.77 -0.90
CA SER A 5 -25.35 -21.56 0.34
C SER A 5 -23.96 -22.03 0.74
N ASP A 6 -23.14 -22.43 -0.23
CA ASP A 6 -21.82 -23.01 0.04
C ASP A 6 -20.79 -21.93 0.41
N MET A 7 -20.94 -20.71 -0.11
CA MET A 7 -20.14 -19.56 0.34
C MET A 7 -20.54 -19.11 1.75
N ASP A 8 -21.83 -19.11 2.08
CA ASP A 8 -22.31 -18.80 3.43
C ASP A 8 -21.84 -19.84 4.46
N LEU A 9 -21.84 -21.12 4.09
CA LEU A 9 -21.33 -22.21 4.95
C LEU A 9 -19.81 -22.14 5.15
N LEU A 10 -19.06 -21.70 4.14
CA LEU A 10 -17.62 -21.45 4.27
C LEU A 10 -17.35 -20.23 5.16
N VAL A 11 -18.16 -19.18 5.10
CA VAL A 11 -18.06 -17.99 5.97
C VAL A 11 -18.38 -18.35 7.43
N ASP A 12 -19.33 -19.25 7.65
CA ASP A 12 -19.71 -19.74 9.00
C ASP A 12 -18.67 -20.73 9.56
N ALA A 13 -18.13 -21.63 8.72
CA ALA A 13 -17.10 -22.61 9.11
C ALA A 13 -15.69 -22.01 9.28
N LEU A 14 -15.36 -20.93 8.56
CA LEU A 14 -14.13 -20.15 8.79
C LEU A 14 -14.23 -19.18 9.97
N GLY A 15 -15.30 -19.28 10.77
CA GLY A 15 -15.48 -18.50 11.98
C GLY A 15 -15.56 -17.02 11.64
N GLY A 16 -16.79 -16.54 11.40
CA GLY A 16 -17.10 -15.14 11.16
C GLY A 16 -16.10 -14.24 11.87
N LEU A 17 -15.33 -13.49 11.06
CA LEU A 17 -14.29 -12.57 11.54
C LEU A 17 -14.82 -11.88 12.78
N PRO A 18 -14.20 -12.07 13.97
CA PRO A 18 -14.64 -11.37 15.15
C PRO A 18 -14.40 -9.88 14.89
N ALA A 19 -15.47 -9.21 14.47
CA ALA A 19 -15.58 -7.77 14.60
C ALA A 19 -15.37 -7.49 16.08
N GLU A 20 -14.21 -6.91 16.40
CA GLU A 20 -13.97 -6.22 17.65
C GLU A 20 -13.90 -7.10 18.90
N ASN A 21 -12.94 -8.02 18.94
CA ASN A 21 -12.32 -8.37 20.23
C ASN A 21 -11.35 -7.25 20.66
N ASN A 22 -11.88 -6.06 20.94
CA ASN A 22 -11.17 -5.05 21.74
C ASN A 22 -11.26 -5.48 23.20
N VAL A 23 -10.38 -6.41 23.60
CA VAL A 23 -10.21 -6.83 25.01
C VAL A 23 -9.59 -5.70 25.85
N TYR A 24 -9.18 -4.59 25.24
CA TYR A 24 -8.63 -3.41 25.91
C TYR A 24 -9.69 -2.33 26.09
N SER A 25 -10.22 -2.22 27.31
CA SER A 25 -11.13 -1.15 27.73
C SER A 25 -10.44 0.04 28.41
N ASP A 26 -9.14 -0.03 28.70
CA ASP A 26 -8.51 0.86 29.69
C ASP A 26 -7.56 1.92 29.09
N ILE A 27 -7.31 1.91 27.77
CA ILE A 27 -6.48 2.93 27.11
C ILE A 27 -7.39 4.01 26.51
N GLU A 28 -7.75 4.99 27.34
CA GLU A 28 -8.44 6.20 26.86
C GLU A 28 -7.46 7.10 26.09
N VAL A 29 -7.35 6.88 24.78
CA VAL A 29 -6.58 7.78 23.92
C VAL A 29 -7.37 9.07 23.69
N GLU A 30 -6.98 10.15 24.38
CA GLU A 30 -7.57 11.47 24.16
C GLU A 30 -7.37 11.95 22.71
N LYS A 31 -8.47 12.42 22.09
CA LYS A 31 -8.47 12.95 20.72
C LYS A 31 -8.03 14.41 20.71
N GLY A 32 -7.31 14.83 19.66
CA GLY A 32 -6.93 16.24 19.45
C GLY A 32 -5.68 16.68 20.21
N LYS A 33 -4.88 15.73 20.71
CA LYS A 33 -3.60 16.00 21.35
C LYS A 33 -2.49 16.26 20.30
N PRO A 34 -1.37 16.86 20.70
CA PRO A 34 -0.25 17.08 19.78
C PRO A 34 0.43 15.76 19.36
N ASN A 35 1.24 15.79 18.31
CA ASN A 35 1.86 14.58 17.73
C ASN A 35 2.76 13.85 18.74
N GLU A 36 3.46 14.60 19.59
CA GLU A 36 4.36 14.11 20.63
C GLU A 36 3.62 13.26 21.66
N TYR A 37 2.36 13.58 21.95
CA TYR A 37 1.51 12.77 22.82
C TYR A 37 1.28 11.38 22.21
N TYR A 38 0.91 11.32 20.93
CA TYR A 38 0.68 10.05 20.24
C TYR A 38 1.97 9.25 20.07
N GLN A 39 3.11 9.92 19.87
CA GLN A 39 4.41 9.28 19.83
C GLN A 39 4.78 8.67 21.20
N GLY A 40 4.62 9.41 22.29
CA GLY A 40 4.90 8.91 23.64
C GLY A 40 4.03 7.72 24.02
N GLN A 41 2.76 7.72 23.62
CA GLN A 41 1.87 6.57 23.80
C GLN A 41 2.35 5.34 23.01
N ALA A 42 2.79 5.53 21.76
CA ALA A 42 3.34 4.44 20.96
C ALA A 42 4.61 3.86 21.58
N GLU A 43 5.49 4.69 22.12
CA GLU A 43 6.72 4.26 22.82
C GLU A 43 6.38 3.50 24.11
N TYR A 44 5.41 3.98 24.88
CA TYR A 44 4.93 3.29 26.07
C TYR A 44 4.39 1.89 25.73
N ILE A 45 3.54 1.78 24.71
CA ILE A 45 3.03 0.48 24.26
C ILE A 45 4.17 -0.43 23.83
N LEU A 46 5.14 0.09 23.07
CA LEU A 46 6.29 -0.68 22.61
C LEU A 46 7.14 -1.26 23.75
N GLN A 47 7.31 -0.52 24.86
CA GLN A 47 8.02 -0.99 26.04
C GLN A 47 7.30 -2.13 26.78
N ASN A 48 5.98 -2.20 26.66
CA ASN A 48 5.16 -3.23 27.31
C ASN A 48 5.07 -4.53 26.49
N ILE A 49 5.63 -4.56 25.27
CA ILE A 49 5.68 -5.76 24.45
C ILE A 49 6.85 -6.64 24.93
N ASP A 50 6.53 -7.83 25.39
CA ASP A 50 7.43 -8.77 26.06
C ASP A 50 8.04 -9.82 25.11
N THR A 51 7.31 -10.21 24.05
CA THR A 51 7.76 -11.26 23.11
C THR A 51 7.84 -10.78 21.67
N THR A 52 8.71 -11.44 20.89
CA THR A 52 8.83 -11.21 19.44
C THR A 52 7.53 -11.51 18.70
N GLU A 53 6.75 -12.50 19.15
CA GLU A 53 5.46 -12.84 18.54
C GLU A 53 4.42 -11.74 18.78
N HIS A 54 4.35 -11.21 20.01
CA HIS A 54 3.49 -10.07 20.32
C HIS A 54 3.90 -8.81 19.53
N TYR A 55 5.21 -8.57 19.39
CA TYR A 55 5.72 -7.50 18.55
C TYR A 55 5.32 -7.66 17.08
N PHE A 56 5.43 -8.87 16.53
CA PHE A 56 4.98 -9.18 15.18
C PHE A 56 3.49 -8.88 15.00
N HIS A 57 2.63 -9.35 15.90
CA HIS A 57 1.19 -9.08 15.83
C HIS A 57 0.87 -7.59 15.95
N PHE A 58 1.61 -6.86 16.77
CA PHE A 58 1.47 -5.41 16.92
C PHE A 58 1.83 -4.67 15.63
N VAL A 59 3.01 -4.93 15.07
CA VAL A 59 3.47 -4.31 13.81
C VAL A 59 2.52 -4.65 12.66
N ASN A 60 2.13 -5.93 12.52
CA ASN A 60 1.21 -6.37 11.48
C ASN A 60 -0.16 -5.67 11.58
N THR A 61 -0.63 -5.43 12.80
CA THR A 61 -1.90 -4.73 13.03
C THR A 61 -1.82 -3.25 12.64
N ILE A 62 -0.75 -2.55 13.02
CA ILE A 62 -0.56 -1.13 12.65
C ILE A 62 -0.40 -0.97 11.13
N LEU A 63 0.28 -1.91 10.47
CA LEU A 63 0.49 -1.87 9.03
C LEU A 63 -0.78 -2.12 8.20
N LYS A 64 -1.89 -2.60 8.78
CA LYS A 64 -3.18 -2.72 8.06
C LYS A 64 -3.65 -1.38 7.49
N ASP A 65 -3.43 -0.31 8.23
CA ASP A 65 -3.81 1.05 7.86
C ASP A 65 -2.72 1.82 7.10
N TYR A 66 -1.66 1.14 6.68
CA TYR A 66 -0.53 1.74 5.95
C TYR A 66 -0.96 2.55 4.72
N ASN A 67 -2.05 2.15 4.07
CA ASN A 67 -2.57 2.86 2.89
C ASN A 67 -3.08 4.28 3.19
N LYS A 68 -3.48 4.58 4.44
CA LYS A 68 -3.94 5.91 4.87
C LYS A 68 -2.82 6.96 4.92
N LEU A 69 -1.56 6.52 4.96
CA LEU A 69 -0.40 7.40 5.05
C LEU A 69 -0.10 8.11 3.72
N THR A 70 0.50 9.29 3.81
CA THR A 70 1.01 10.04 2.65
C THR A 70 2.20 9.31 2.02
N VAL A 71 2.51 9.65 0.76
CA VAL A 71 3.65 9.06 0.02
C VAL A 71 4.98 9.29 0.76
N GLU A 72 5.15 10.45 1.37
CA GLU A 72 6.35 10.82 2.13
C GLU A 72 6.47 9.98 3.42
N GLN A 73 5.38 9.84 4.17
CA GLN A 73 5.35 9.01 5.39
C GLN A 73 5.60 7.53 5.07
N LYS A 74 5.02 7.04 3.97
CA LYS A 74 5.26 5.68 3.47
C LYS A 74 6.74 5.45 3.17
N LYS A 75 7.40 6.40 2.51
CA LYS A 75 8.83 6.31 2.20
C LYS A 75 9.69 6.21 3.47
N VAL A 76 9.43 7.04 4.48
CA VAL A 76 10.16 7.00 5.76
C VAL A 76 10.02 5.63 6.43
N ILE A 77 8.82 5.05 6.41
CA ILE A 77 8.58 3.72 6.99
C ILE A 77 9.28 2.63 6.17
N GLN A 78 9.24 2.71 4.84
CA GLN A 78 9.94 1.77 3.95
C GLN A 78 11.46 1.79 4.19
N ASP A 79 12.05 2.97 4.29
CA ASP A 79 13.47 3.14 4.57
C ASP A 79 13.83 2.54 5.95
N LYS A 80 13.00 2.76 6.97
CA LYS A 80 13.17 2.18 8.32
C LYS A 80 13.02 0.67 8.35
N MET A 81 12.11 0.10 7.56
CA MET A 81 11.89 -1.34 7.47
C MET A 81 12.91 -2.04 6.55
N GLY A 82 13.83 -1.30 5.91
CA GLY A 82 14.77 -1.86 4.95
C GLY A 82 14.10 -2.40 3.68
N ILE A 83 12.88 -1.95 3.39
CA ILE A 83 12.15 -2.35 2.19
C ILE A 83 12.69 -1.51 1.04
N SER A 84 13.57 -2.09 0.23
CA SER A 84 14.00 -1.47 -1.02
C SER A 84 12.77 -1.25 -1.92
N PRO A 85 12.60 -0.06 -2.54
CA PRO A 85 11.49 0.17 -3.45
C PRO A 85 11.54 -0.87 -4.57
N VAL A 86 10.41 -1.55 -4.81
CA VAL A 86 10.26 -2.39 -5.99
C VAL A 86 10.37 -1.48 -7.20
N ILE A 87 11.50 -1.55 -7.90
CA ILE A 87 11.73 -0.85 -9.16
C ILE A 87 10.72 -1.42 -10.15
N LYS A 88 9.55 -0.79 -10.27
CA LYS A 88 8.64 -1.07 -11.38
C LYS A 88 9.33 -0.53 -12.62
N GLU A 89 9.93 -1.41 -13.41
CA GLU A 89 10.49 -1.06 -14.71
C GLU A 89 9.43 -0.33 -15.51
N LYS A 90 9.56 0.99 -15.59
CA LYS A 90 8.72 1.81 -16.44
C LYS A 90 9.20 1.52 -17.87
N VAL A 91 8.54 0.58 -18.55
CA VAL A 91 8.81 0.30 -19.97
C VAL A 91 8.41 1.55 -20.75
N VAL A 92 9.35 2.47 -20.92
CA VAL A 92 9.20 3.62 -21.82
C VAL A 92 9.34 3.07 -23.23
N ILE A 93 8.22 2.68 -23.83
CA ILE A 93 8.17 2.37 -25.26
C ILE A 93 8.50 3.68 -25.98
N LYS A 94 9.74 3.82 -26.45
CA LYS A 94 10.12 4.89 -27.37
C LYS A 94 9.43 4.59 -28.69
N GLU A 95 8.30 5.24 -28.96
CA GLU A 95 7.70 5.23 -30.29
C GLU A 95 8.73 5.74 -31.30
N LYS A 96 9.22 4.83 -32.14
CA LYS A 96 10.09 5.17 -33.26
C LYS A 96 9.26 5.99 -34.24
N ILE A 97 9.45 7.31 -34.24
CA ILE A 97 8.88 8.20 -35.27
C ILE A 97 9.52 7.82 -36.61
N VAL A 98 8.80 7.04 -37.41
CA VAL A 98 9.19 6.75 -38.79
C VAL A 98 8.76 7.95 -39.63
N TYR A 99 9.70 8.85 -39.93
CA TYR A 99 9.47 9.88 -40.92
C TYR A 99 9.21 9.21 -42.25
N LYS A 100 7.98 9.33 -42.77
CA LYS A 100 7.67 8.95 -44.15
C LYS A 100 8.56 9.78 -45.06
N THR A 101 9.51 9.15 -45.74
CA THR A 101 10.29 9.76 -46.82
C THR A 101 9.31 10.33 -47.85
N LYS A 102 9.24 11.66 -47.96
CA LYS A 102 8.54 12.33 -49.07
C LYS A 102 9.13 11.78 -50.37
N LYS A 103 8.30 11.15 -51.20
CA LYS A 103 8.72 10.81 -52.57
C LYS A 103 9.12 12.11 -53.28
N PRO A 104 10.24 12.13 -54.03
CA PRO A 104 10.61 13.31 -54.80
C PRO A 104 9.52 13.60 -55.82
N LYS A 105 9.12 14.87 -55.94
CA LYS A 105 8.24 15.32 -57.02
C LYS A 105 9.05 15.28 -58.30
N ILE A 106 8.64 14.44 -59.25
CA ILE A 106 9.14 14.52 -60.63
C ILE A 106 8.77 15.92 -61.16
N ASN A 107 9.77 16.67 -61.58
CA ASN A 107 9.59 17.95 -62.25
C ASN A 107 9.43 17.65 -63.74
N THR A 108 8.19 17.55 -64.22
CA THR A 108 7.88 17.49 -65.65
C THR A 108 7.93 18.89 -66.25
N TYR A 109 9.14 19.46 -66.31
CA TYR A 109 9.41 20.51 -67.28
C TYR A 109 10.16 19.85 -68.44
N ASP A 110 9.45 19.82 -69.57
CA ASP A 110 9.86 19.31 -70.86
C ASP A 110 10.72 20.39 -71.51
N ASP A 111 12.05 20.21 -71.45
CA ASP A 111 12.99 21.09 -72.14
C ASP A 111 13.01 20.68 -73.61
N TYR A 112 12.35 21.52 -74.41
CA TYR A 112 12.23 21.53 -75.88
C TYR A 112 13.53 21.21 -76.65
#